data_AF-A0A2I0U8P7-F1
#
_entry.id   AF-A0A2I0U8P7-F1
#
_cell.length_a   1.000
_cell.length_b   1.000
_cell.length_c   1.000
_cell.angle_alpha   90.00
_cell.angle_beta   90.00
_cell.angle_gamma   90.00
#
_symmetry.space_group_name_H-M   'P 1'
#
loop_
_entity.id
_entity.type
_entity.pdbx_description
1 polymer ?
#
loop_
_entity_poly.entity_id
_entity_poly.type
_entity_poly.pdbx_seq_one_letter_code
_entity_poly.pdbx_strand_id
1 'polypeptide(L)' 'MLVEQGKAQQGAATTVYCATATELEGLGGMYFNNCCRCLPSEEAQGGATAAALWELSERLLQERIGRQSK' A
#
# COMPACT_ATOMS: atom_id res chain seq x y z
N MET A 1 5.18 11.85 30.31
CA MET A 1 4.13 11.79 29.27
C MET A 1 4.60 12.53 28.00
N LEU A 2 5.73 12.12 27.37
CA LEU A 2 6.24 12.77 26.14
C LEU A 2 6.98 11.80 25.17
N VAL A 3 6.96 10.49 25.40
CA VAL A 3 7.79 9.54 24.60
C VAL A 3 7.04 8.95 23.39
N GLU A 4 5.70 9.01 23.35
CA GLU A 4 4.91 8.38 22.27
C GLU A 4 4.78 9.24 20.99
N GLN A 5 5.10 10.53 21.04
CA GLN A 5 5.05 11.43 19.86
C GLN A 5 6.25 11.28 18.90
N GLY A 6 7.18 10.34 19.12
CA GLY A 6 8.25 10.06 18.16
C GLY A 6 7.86 9.00 17.13
N LYS A 7 7.20 7.94 17.60
CA LYS A 7 6.96 6.72 16.80
C LYS A 7 5.85 6.90 15.78
N ALA A 8 4.74 7.53 16.16
CA ALA A 8 3.62 7.75 15.24
C ALA A 8 4.02 8.68 14.09
N GLN A 9 4.76 9.75 14.40
CA GLN A 9 5.30 10.70 13.43
C GLN A 9 6.26 10.01 12.46
N GLN A 10 7.21 9.22 12.97
CA GLN A 10 8.14 8.47 12.11
C GLN A 10 7.43 7.41 11.27
N GLY A 11 6.46 6.69 11.84
CA GLY A 11 5.69 5.67 11.12
C GLY A 11 4.78 6.24 10.03
N ALA A 12 4.24 7.43 10.21
CA ALA A 12 3.37 8.09 9.23
C ALA A 12 4.12 8.89 8.16
N ALA A 13 5.42 9.18 8.36
CA ALA A 13 6.18 10.12 7.54
C ALA A 13 6.11 9.82 6.04
N THR A 14 6.32 8.55 5.64
CA THR A 14 6.33 8.16 4.21
C THR A 14 4.93 8.30 3.60
N THR A 15 3.87 7.92 4.33
CA THR A 15 2.49 8.04 3.86
C THR A 15 2.10 9.50 3.69
N VAL A 16 2.42 10.36 4.66
CA VAL A 16 2.15 11.80 4.57
C VAL A 16 2.91 12.40 3.39
N TYR A 17 4.20 12.11 3.24
CA TYR A 17 4.99 12.55 2.09
C TYR A 17 4.34 12.15 0.76
N CYS A 18 3.96 10.88 0.59
CA CYS A 18 3.31 10.42 -0.64
C CYS A 18 1.97 11.10 -0.92
N ALA A 19 1.23 11.48 0.14
CA ALA A 19 -0.07 12.11 0.01
C ALA A 19 -0.01 13.63 -0.26
N THR A 20 1.07 14.31 0.15
CA THR A 20 1.12 15.79 0.18
C THR A 20 2.26 16.41 -0.62
N ALA A 21 3.28 15.65 -1.01
CA ALA A 21 4.42 16.18 -1.75
C ALA A 21 4.00 16.63 -3.16
N THR A 22 4.14 17.93 -3.45
CA THR A 22 3.77 18.54 -4.73
C THR A 22 4.50 17.93 -5.92
N GLU A 23 5.73 17.47 -5.71
CA GLU A 23 6.55 16.79 -6.71
C GLU A 23 6.01 15.41 -7.12
N LEU A 24 5.02 14.87 -6.38
CA LEU A 24 4.35 13.61 -6.69
C LEU A 24 2.97 13.80 -7.30
N GLU A 25 2.52 15.03 -7.52
CA GLU A 25 1.24 15.30 -8.17
C GLU A 25 1.16 14.65 -9.55
N GLY A 26 0.07 13.91 -9.79
CA GLY A 26 -0.15 13.18 -11.04
C GLY A 26 0.70 11.92 -11.22
N LEU A 27 1.57 11.59 -10.26
CA LEU A 27 2.40 10.38 -10.31
C LEU A 27 1.80 9.26 -9.44
N GLY A 28 1.88 8.02 -9.93
CA GLY A 28 1.34 6.84 -9.23
C GLY A 28 2.12 5.56 -9.57
N GLY A 29 1.78 4.46 -8.88
CA GLY A 29 2.39 3.14 -9.13
C GLY A 29 3.84 2.99 -8.68
N MET A 30 4.32 3.87 -7.79
CA MET A 30 5.68 3.84 -7.26
C MET A 30 5.71 3.30 -5.83
N TYR A 31 6.86 2.73 -5.46
CA TYR A 31 7.13 2.27 -4.10
C TYR A 31 8.06 3.25 -3.39
N PHE A 32 7.72 3.59 -2.14
CA PHE A 32 8.50 4.50 -1.30
C PHE A 32 8.85 3.85 0.04
N ASN A 33 10.09 4.08 0.48
CA ASN A 33 10.58 3.69 1.80
C ASN A 33 11.37 4.87 2.38
N ASN A 34 11.06 5.27 3.62
CA ASN A 34 11.71 6.38 4.31
C ASN A 34 11.69 7.68 3.47
N CYS A 35 10.51 8.01 2.93
CA CYS A 35 10.29 9.16 2.02
C CYS A 35 11.15 9.16 0.75
N CYS A 36 11.74 8.02 0.37
CA CYS A 36 12.56 7.88 -0.81
C CYS A 36 11.94 6.88 -1.79
N ARG A 37 11.96 7.20 -3.08
CA ARG A 37 11.53 6.25 -4.13
C ARG A 37 12.51 5.09 -4.18
N CYS A 38 11.99 3.87 -4.14
CA CYS A 38 12.81 2.66 -4.17
C CYS A 38 12.23 1.63 -5.13
N LEU A 39 13.06 0.68 -5.55
CA LEU A 39 12.58 -0.51 -6.24
C LEU A 39 11.97 -1.47 -5.19
N PRO A 40 10.76 -2.00 -5.42
CA PRO A 40 10.19 -3.03 -4.56
C PRO A 40 10.92 -4.38 -4.76
N SER A 41 10.59 -5.39 -3.96
CA SER A 41 11.19 -6.72 -4.12
C SER A 41 10.88 -7.33 -5.50
N GLU A 42 11.65 -8.33 -5.92
CA GLU A 42 11.43 -8.99 -7.22
C GLU A 42 10.03 -9.61 -7.32
N GLU A 43 9.56 -10.23 -6.24
CA GLU A 43 8.24 -10.85 -6.17
C GLU A 43 7.11 -9.82 -6.33
N ALA A 44 7.31 -8.61 -5.80
CA ALA A 44 6.35 -7.51 -5.88
C ALA A 44 6.27 -6.86 -7.28
N GLN A 45 7.21 -7.16 -8.17
CA GLN A 45 7.26 -6.63 -9.54
C GLN A 45 6.56 -7.55 -10.56
N GLY A 46 6.17 -8.77 -10.16
CA GLY A 46 5.58 -9.77 -11.05
C GLY A 46 4.15 -9.42 -11.48
N GLY A 47 3.98 -8.89 -12.69
CA GLY A 47 2.65 -8.52 -13.23
C GLY A 47 1.66 -9.68 -13.32
N ALA A 48 2.13 -10.88 -13.72
CA ALA A 48 1.29 -12.09 -13.74
C ALA A 48 0.85 -12.51 -12.33
N THR A 49 1.75 -12.42 -11.35
CA THR A 49 1.44 -12.69 -9.94
C THR A 49 0.42 -11.70 -9.39
N ALA A 50 0.56 -10.41 -9.72
CA ALA A 50 -0.37 -9.37 -9.30
C ALA A 50 -1.79 -9.62 -9.87
N ALA A 51 -1.90 -9.99 -11.15
CA ALA A 51 -3.19 -10.31 -11.77
C ALA A 51 -3.85 -11.54 -11.12
N ALA A 52 -3.09 -12.63 -10.95
CA ALA A 52 -3.58 -13.84 -10.30
C ALA A 52 -4.00 -13.60 -8.84
N LEU A 53 -3.26 -12.75 -8.12
CA LEU A 53 -3.60 -12.38 -6.74
C LEU A 53 -4.92 -11.58 -6.70
N TRP A 54 -5.12 -10.64 -7.62
CA TRP A 54 -6.36 -9.86 -7.72
C TRP A 54 -7.58 -10.76 -7.93
N GLU A 55 -7.54 -11.65 -8.92
CA GLU A 55 -8.62 -12.59 -9.23
C GLU A 55 -8.94 -13.49 -8.02
N LEU A 56 -7.90 -13.98 -7.34
CA LEU A 56 -8.05 -14.78 -6.13
C LEU A 56 -8.74 -13.98 -5.02
N SER A 57 -8.30 -12.74 -4.77
CA SER A 57 -8.87 -11.86 -3.75
C SER A 57 -10.34 -11.54 -4.02
N GLU A 58 -10.71 -11.21 -5.25
CA GLU A 58 -12.10 -10.96 -5.65
C GLU A 58 -12.98 -12.19 -5.41
N ARG A 59 -12.51 -13.38 -5.81
CA ARG A 59 -13.23 -14.63 -5.57
C ARG A 59 -13.45 -14.88 -4.07
N LEU A 60 -12.44 -14.68 -3.24
CA LEU A 60 -12.55 -14.83 -1.78
C LEU A 60 -13.56 -13.84 -1.17
N LEU A 61 -13.57 -12.60 -1.64
CA LEU A 61 -14.54 -11.60 -1.19
C LEU A 61 -15.96 -11.98 -1.59
N GLN A 62 -16.16 -12.41 -2.84
CA GLN A 62 -17.47 -12.83 -3.33
C GLN A 62 -18.01 -14.02 -2.54
N GLU A 63 -17.16 -15.00 -2.22
CA GLU A 63 -17.54 -16.15 -1.39
C GLU A 63 -17.92 -15.75 0.05
N ARG A 64 -17.32 -14.70 0.61
CA ARG A 64 -17.59 -14.25 1.97
C ARG A 64 -18.79 -13.31 2.05
N ILE A 65 -18.89 -12.33 1.17
CA ILE A 65 -20.02 -11.41 1.09
C ILE A 65 -21.29 -12.18 0.69
N GLY A 66 -21.20 -13.10 -0.28
CA GLY A 66 -22.32 -13.92 -0.72
C GLY A 66 -22.82 -14.92 0.35
N ARG A 67 -21.97 -15.34 1.29
CA ARG A 67 -22.37 -16.19 2.43
C ARG A 67 -23.07 -15.44 3.56
N GLN A 68 -22.85 -14.12 3.69
CA GLN A 68 -23.42 -13.30 4.78
C GLN A 68 -24.85 -12.79 4.49
N SER A 69 -25.45 -13.18 3.37
CA SER A 69 -26.79 -12.75 2.95
C SER A 69 -27.87 -13.82 3.15
N LYS A 70 -27.66 -14.79 4.06
CA LYS A 70 -28.64 -15.83 4.37
C LYS A 70 -28.83 -16.03 5.85
#